data_AF-A0AAE3GCP9-F1
#
_entry.id   AF-A0AAE3GCP9-F1
#
_cell.length_a   1.000
_cell.length_b   1.000
_cell.length_c   1.000
_cell.angle_alpha   90.00
_cell.angle_beta   90.00
_cell.angle_gamma   90.00
#
_symmetry.space_group_name_H-M   'P 1'
#
loop_
_entity.id
_entity.type
_entity.pdbx_description
1 polymer ?
#
loop_
_entity_poly.entity_id
_entity_poly.type
_entity_poly.pdbx_seq_one_letter_code
_entity_poly.pdbx_strand_id
1 'polypeptide(L)'
;MASLAEVIAHIRSALDLADQNINDMLAVRERALEISRILREVGEGSSRPDFHEVSALFARLADATESCLDLKRTSVETVTHYLRRIGATADGDTRADHPPDQLLAPRPPAAAPLPLGRWQGLTAAEHARDRGTRIGREPRRKRRMQIREVPDAAELRRIYEALTINGRLTHVPGYKGVVSLLPDGTCVGWRPSSSSTPGEPTIDLWTTDNHQLKIHVNKQGWNTI
;
A
#
# COMPACT_ATOMS: atom_id res chain seq x y z
N MET A 1 -39.06 -5.72 6.77
CA MET A 1 -38.17 -5.75 5.59
C MET A 1 -37.15 -4.63 5.76
N ALA A 2 -35.86 -4.90 5.58
CA ALA A 2 -34.85 -3.85 5.67
C ALA A 2 -35.06 -2.81 4.56
N SER A 3 -34.85 -1.54 4.88
CA SER A 3 -34.85 -0.46 3.90
C SER A 3 -33.63 -0.58 2.97
N LEU A 4 -33.71 0.02 1.78
CA LEU A 4 -32.60 0.08 0.84
C LEU A 4 -31.35 0.74 1.47
N ALA A 5 -31.55 1.77 2.29
CA ALA A 5 -30.48 2.46 3.02
C ALA A 5 -29.77 1.53 4.02
N GLU A 6 -30.53 0.74 4.79
CA GLU A 6 -29.97 -0.25 5.73
C GLU A 6 -29.18 -1.33 5.00
N VAL A 7 -29.67 -1.80 3.85
CA VAL A 7 -28.95 -2.78 3.02
C VAL A 7 -27.62 -2.20 2.52
N ILE A 8 -27.61 -0.95 2.03
CA ILE A 8 -26.39 -0.27 1.57
C ILE A 8 -25.40 -0.09 2.73
N ALA A 9 -25.87 0.30 3.92
CA ALA A 9 -25.03 0.47 5.10
C ALA A 9 -24.36 -0.85 5.54
N HIS A 10 -25.11 -1.95 5.58
CA HIS A 10 -24.55 -3.27 5.90
C HIS A 10 -23.52 -3.73 4.87
N ILE A 11 -23.78 -3.51 3.57
CA ILE A 11 -22.83 -3.84 2.51
C ILE A 11 -21.54 -3.04 2.68
N ARG A 12 -21.63 -1.74 2.98
CA ARG A 12 -20.45 -0.89 3.22
C ARG A 12 -19.65 -1.37 4.45
N SER A 13 -20.33 -1.67 5.55
CA SER A 13 -19.68 -2.23 6.75
C SER A 13 -18.97 -3.56 6.48
N ALA A 14 -19.56 -4.43 5.65
CA ALA A 14 -18.91 -5.68 5.25
C ALA A 14 -17.67 -5.44 4.37
N LEU A 15 -17.69 -4.44 3.48
CA LEU A 15 -16.53 -4.05 2.69
C LEU A 15 -15.40 -3.49 3.58
N ASP A 16 -15.73 -2.66 4.57
CA ASP A 16 -14.75 -2.10 5.53
C ASP A 16 -14.08 -3.21 6.35
N LEU A 17 -14.84 -4.20 6.82
CA LEU A 17 -14.28 -5.39 7.50
C LEU A 17 -13.36 -6.19 6.57
N ALA A 18 -13.76 -6.35 5.30
CA ALA A 18 -12.92 -7.02 4.32
C ALA A 18 -11.62 -6.24 4.06
N ASP A 19 -11.67 -4.91 4.05
CA ASP A 19 -10.49 -4.04 3.88
C ASP A 19 -9.50 -4.14 5.04
N GLN A 20 -9.98 -4.25 6.28
CA GLN A 20 -9.10 -4.50 7.44
C GLN A 20 -8.30 -5.80 7.28
N ASN A 21 -8.93 -6.86 6.80
CA ASN A 21 -8.27 -8.15 6.56
C ASN A 21 -7.22 -8.12 5.43
N ILE A 22 -7.24 -7.14 4.51
CA ILE A 22 -6.21 -7.03 3.46
C ILE A 22 -4.83 -6.81 4.08
N ASN A 23 -4.73 -5.89 5.05
CA ASN A 23 -3.45 -5.51 5.61
C ASN A 23 -2.78 -6.72 6.25
N ASP A 24 -3.57 -7.51 7.00
CA ASP A 24 -3.10 -8.73 7.63
C ASP A 24 -2.70 -9.78 6.60
N MET A 25 -3.49 -9.99 5.54
CA MET A 25 -3.14 -10.91 4.45
C MET A 25 -1.86 -10.48 3.71
N LEU A 26 -1.71 -9.20 3.38
CA LEU A 26 -0.48 -8.70 2.75
C LEU A 26 0.74 -8.90 3.65
N ALA A 27 0.61 -8.63 4.96
CA ALA A 27 1.68 -8.87 5.92
C ALA A 27 2.02 -10.37 6.03
N VAL A 28 1.03 -11.27 6.03
CA VAL A 28 1.23 -12.72 6.01
C VAL A 28 1.97 -13.15 4.75
N ARG A 29 1.56 -12.66 3.58
CA ARG A 29 2.18 -12.97 2.29
C ARG A 29 3.65 -12.54 2.25
N GLU A 30 3.94 -11.29 2.62
CA GLU A 30 5.31 -10.76 2.63
C GLU A 30 6.21 -11.54 3.59
N ARG A 31 5.71 -11.89 4.79
CA ARG A 31 6.45 -12.73 5.74
C ARG A 31 6.68 -14.14 5.20
N ALA A 32 5.69 -14.73 4.53
CA ALA A 32 5.81 -16.06 3.95
C ALA A 32 6.87 -16.09 2.82
N LEU A 33 6.90 -15.08 1.94
CA LEU A 33 7.93 -14.94 0.91
C LEU A 33 9.33 -14.79 1.53
N GLU A 34 9.46 -13.95 2.56
CA GLU A 34 10.73 -13.73 3.25
C GLU A 34 11.24 -15.00 3.94
N ILE A 35 10.37 -15.74 4.64
CA ILE A 35 10.73 -17.02 5.26
C ILE A 35 11.15 -18.03 4.18
N SER A 36 10.39 -18.14 3.07
CA SER A 36 10.74 -19.03 1.97
C SER A 36 12.12 -18.71 1.37
N ARG A 37 12.45 -17.41 1.25
CA ARG A 37 13.77 -16.92 0.81
C ARG A 37 14.88 -17.33 1.78
N ILE A 38 14.73 -17.03 3.08
CA ILE A 38 15.73 -17.37 4.11
C ILE A 38 15.96 -18.90 4.15
N LEU A 39 14.89 -19.70 4.09
CA LEU A 39 14.99 -21.15 4.05
C LEU A 39 15.62 -21.66 2.74
N ARG A 40 15.55 -20.92 1.64
CA ARG A 40 16.27 -21.31 0.43
C ARG A 40 17.77 -21.08 0.60
N GLU A 41 18.15 -19.91 1.12
CA GLU A 41 19.54 -19.51 1.34
C GLU A 41 20.25 -20.42 2.34
N VAL A 42 19.61 -20.74 3.48
CA VAL A 42 20.18 -21.70 4.44
C VAL A 42 20.26 -23.11 3.84
N GLY A 43 19.39 -23.43 2.88
CA GLY A 43 19.32 -24.72 2.21
C GLY A 43 20.34 -24.93 1.08
N GLU A 44 21.03 -23.90 0.60
CA GLU A 44 21.92 -23.98 -0.57
C GLU A 44 23.10 -24.95 -0.43
N GLY A 45 23.40 -25.43 0.79
CA GLY A 45 24.38 -26.49 1.05
C GLY A 45 23.80 -27.78 1.63
N SER A 46 22.49 -27.86 1.82
CA SER A 46 21.82 -29.02 2.41
C SER A 46 21.31 -29.96 1.34
N SER A 47 21.65 -31.25 1.45
CA SER A 47 21.05 -32.32 0.64
C SER A 47 19.76 -32.87 1.26
N ARG A 48 19.29 -32.29 2.38
CA ARG A 48 18.12 -32.80 3.09
C ARG A 48 16.81 -32.33 2.43
N PRO A 49 15.93 -33.26 2.01
CA PRO A 49 14.71 -32.92 1.26
C PRO A 49 13.64 -32.19 2.09
N ASP A 50 13.64 -32.41 3.41
CA ASP A 50 12.75 -31.74 4.37
C ASP A 50 12.88 -30.21 4.32
N PHE A 51 14.10 -29.69 4.13
CA PHE A 51 14.36 -28.26 4.07
C PHE A 51 13.70 -27.59 2.86
N HIS A 52 13.78 -28.25 1.69
CA HIS A 52 13.14 -27.79 0.47
C HIS A 52 11.61 -27.85 0.57
N GLU A 53 11.08 -28.89 1.23
CA GLU A 53 9.63 -29.04 1.44
C GLU A 53 9.07 -27.90 2.30
N VAL A 54 9.74 -27.52 3.39
CA VAL A 54 9.32 -26.40 4.24
C VAL A 54 9.37 -25.07 3.49
N SER A 55 10.44 -24.79 2.73
CA SER A 55 10.51 -23.58 1.89
C SER A 55 9.35 -23.51 0.87
N ALA A 56 9.00 -24.66 0.27
CA ALA A 56 7.88 -24.76 -0.66
C ALA A 56 6.51 -24.59 0.01
N LEU A 57 6.34 -24.99 1.28
CA LEU A 57 5.12 -24.71 2.05
C LEU A 57 4.90 -23.21 2.25
N PHE A 58 5.96 -22.45 2.60
CA PHE A 58 5.86 -20.99 2.74
C PHE A 58 5.58 -20.28 1.40
N ALA A 59 6.17 -20.75 0.30
CA ALA A 59 5.83 -20.24 -1.03
C ALA A 59 4.34 -20.47 -1.36
N ARG A 60 3.82 -21.68 -1.10
CA ARG A 60 2.40 -22.01 -1.28
C ARG A 60 1.47 -21.16 -0.40
N LEU A 61 1.89 -20.84 0.82
CA LEU A 61 1.13 -19.92 1.70
C LEU A 61 1.06 -18.52 1.09
N ALA A 62 2.15 -18.01 0.52
CA ALA A 62 2.15 -16.73 -0.17
C ALA A 62 1.21 -16.72 -1.39
N ASP A 63 1.25 -17.78 -2.21
CA ASP A 63 0.36 -17.94 -3.38
C ASP A 63 -1.12 -18.05 -3.00
N ALA A 64 -1.43 -18.81 -1.93
CA ALA A 64 -2.79 -18.90 -1.40
C ALA A 64 -3.29 -17.55 -0.92
N THR A 65 -2.42 -16.78 -0.26
CA THR A 65 -2.76 -15.44 0.22
C THR A 65 -3.00 -14.46 -0.92
N GLU A 66 -2.20 -14.51 -1.99
CA GLU A 66 -2.45 -13.75 -3.23
C GLU A 66 -3.81 -14.12 -3.83
N SER A 67 -4.13 -15.41 -3.90
CA SER A 67 -5.43 -15.88 -4.41
C SER A 67 -6.61 -15.35 -3.60
N CYS A 68 -6.48 -15.29 -2.26
CA CYS A 68 -7.48 -14.67 -1.39
C CYS A 68 -7.63 -13.16 -1.65
N LEU A 69 -6.52 -12.45 -1.87
CA LEU A 69 -6.52 -11.02 -2.22
C LEU A 69 -7.21 -10.78 -3.57
N ASP A 70 -6.99 -11.64 -4.55
CA ASP A 70 -7.64 -11.59 -5.86
C ASP A 70 -9.15 -11.85 -5.75
N LEU A 71 -9.57 -12.90 -5.04
CA LEU A 71 -10.99 -13.20 -4.80
C LEU A 71 -11.71 -12.04 -4.10
N LYS A 72 -11.05 -11.42 -3.11
CA LYS A 72 -11.58 -10.21 -2.48
C LYS A 72 -11.73 -9.09 -3.49
N ARG A 73 -10.73 -8.83 -4.34
CA ARG A 73 -10.79 -7.79 -5.37
C ARG A 73 -12.02 -7.97 -6.26
N THR A 74 -12.22 -9.19 -6.79
CA THR A 74 -13.40 -9.54 -7.59
C THR A 74 -14.71 -9.32 -6.81
N SER A 75 -14.73 -9.65 -5.52
CA SER A 75 -15.90 -9.46 -4.65
C SER A 75 -16.23 -7.97 -4.47
N VAL A 76 -15.24 -7.13 -4.18
CA VAL A 76 -15.41 -5.67 -4.04
C VAL A 76 -15.92 -5.05 -5.34
N GLU A 77 -15.33 -5.43 -6.48
CA GLU A 77 -15.76 -4.95 -7.80
C GLU A 77 -17.22 -5.34 -8.08
N THR A 78 -17.58 -6.58 -7.79
CA THR A 78 -18.94 -7.10 -7.97
C THR A 78 -19.94 -6.34 -7.10
N VAL A 79 -19.63 -6.14 -5.82
CA VAL A 79 -20.47 -5.39 -4.88
C VAL A 79 -20.60 -3.93 -5.29
N THR A 80 -19.49 -3.30 -5.69
CA THR A 80 -19.49 -1.91 -6.15
C THR A 80 -20.36 -1.74 -7.41
N HIS A 81 -20.25 -2.67 -8.36
CA HIS A 81 -21.09 -2.69 -9.55
C HIS A 81 -22.57 -2.88 -9.19
N TYR A 82 -22.88 -3.76 -8.24
CA TYR A 82 -24.23 -3.95 -7.72
C TYR A 82 -24.79 -2.66 -7.09
N LEU A 83 -24.02 -2.00 -6.21
CA LEU A 83 -24.41 -0.74 -5.57
C LEU A 83 -24.69 0.36 -6.60
N ARG A 84 -23.84 0.49 -7.64
CA ARG A 84 -24.09 1.45 -8.73
C ARG A 84 -25.40 1.14 -9.47
N ARG A 85 -25.67 -0.13 -9.74
CA ARG A 85 -26.88 -0.56 -10.46
C ARG A 85 -28.17 -0.21 -9.72
N ILE A 86 -28.15 -0.20 -8.38
CA ILE A 86 -29.30 0.17 -7.55
C ILE A 86 -29.35 1.67 -7.22
N GLY A 87 -28.54 2.50 -7.87
CA GLY A 87 -28.51 3.95 -7.68
C GLY A 87 -27.76 4.42 -6.41
N ALA A 88 -27.04 3.52 -5.73
CA ALA A 88 -26.18 3.89 -4.62
C ALA A 88 -24.83 4.38 -5.16
N THR A 89 -24.74 5.66 -5.51
CA THR A 89 -23.46 6.31 -5.80
C THR A 89 -22.64 6.44 -4.52
N ALA A 90 -21.30 6.48 -4.66
CA ALA A 90 -20.39 6.68 -3.53
C ALA A 90 -20.63 8.04 -2.84
N ASP A 91 -21.12 9.02 -3.59
CA ASP A 91 -21.50 10.35 -3.12
C ASP A 91 -22.97 10.43 -2.74
N GLY A 92 -23.41 9.59 -1.81
CA GLY A 92 -24.76 9.65 -1.26
C GLY A 92 -25.00 10.93 -0.46
N ASP A 93 -25.06 12.08 -1.13
CA ASP A 93 -25.79 13.27 -0.73
C ASP A 93 -27.28 12.93 -0.88
N THR A 94 -27.81 12.13 0.06
CA THR A 94 -29.25 11.95 0.21
C THR A 94 -29.83 13.25 0.74
N ARG A 95 -29.97 14.23 -0.14
CA ARG A 95 -30.92 15.33 0.01
C ARG A 95 -32.32 14.81 -0.33
N ALA A 96 -32.79 13.88 0.50
CA ALA A 96 -34.19 13.49 0.53
C ALA A 96 -34.89 14.41 1.54
N ASP A 97 -35.96 15.05 1.06
CA ASP A 97 -36.90 15.89 1.79
C ASP A 97 -37.01 15.51 3.27
N HIS A 98 -36.36 16.30 4.13
CA HIS A 98 -36.67 16.30 5.56
C HIS A 98 -37.84 17.25 5.80
N PRO A 99 -38.82 16.88 6.63
CA PRO A 99 -39.81 17.83 7.13
C PRO A 99 -39.08 18.97 7.85
N PRO A 100 -39.52 20.24 7.72
CA PRO A 100 -38.95 21.33 8.49
C PRO A 100 -39.23 21.06 9.98
N ASP A 101 -38.28 21.43 10.85
CA ASP A 101 -38.34 21.33 12.32
C ASP A 101 -37.92 20.03 13.02
N GLN A 102 -36.85 19.39 12.58
CA GLN A 102 -35.96 18.75 13.56
C GLN A 102 -34.74 19.63 13.79
N LEU A 103 -34.70 20.27 14.96
CA LEU A 103 -33.54 20.91 15.57
C LEU A 103 -32.35 19.95 15.52
N LEU A 104 -31.57 20.03 14.44
CA LEU A 104 -30.32 19.31 14.27
C LEU A 104 -29.44 19.64 15.46
N ALA A 105 -29.16 18.63 16.29
CA ALA A 105 -28.09 18.69 17.25
C ALA A 105 -26.81 19.18 16.52
N PRO A 106 -25.98 20.02 17.17
CA PRO A 106 -24.79 20.56 16.54
C PRO A 106 -23.96 19.42 15.95
N ARG A 107 -23.74 19.49 14.64
CA ARG A 107 -22.87 18.57 13.91
C ARG A 107 -21.56 18.44 14.71
N PRO A 108 -21.14 17.23 15.09
CA PRO A 108 -19.86 17.06 15.77
C PRO A 108 -18.77 17.77 14.94
N PRO A 109 -17.85 18.51 15.58
CA PRO A 109 -16.79 19.20 14.86
C PRO A 109 -16.08 18.19 13.95
N ALA A 110 -15.82 18.58 12.70
CA ALA A 110 -15.09 17.76 11.76
C ALA A 110 -13.80 17.26 12.44
N ALA A 111 -13.60 15.94 12.44
CA ALA A 111 -12.43 15.34 13.04
C ALA A 111 -11.17 16.00 12.47
N ALA A 112 -10.20 16.30 13.34
CA ALA A 112 -8.94 16.90 12.92
C ALA A 112 -8.26 16.03 11.83
N PRO A 113 -7.58 16.62 10.84
CA PRO A 113 -6.88 15.87 9.82
C PRO A 113 -5.91 14.88 10.47
N LEU A 114 -5.92 13.62 10.03
CA LEU A 114 -5.00 12.61 10.54
C LEU A 114 -3.54 13.05 10.27
N PRO A 115 -2.62 12.91 11.24
CA PRO A 115 -1.25 13.33 11.06
C PRO A 115 -0.56 12.50 9.97
N LEU A 116 0.23 13.16 9.11
CA LEU A 116 0.99 12.48 8.07
C LEU A 116 2.28 11.87 8.63
N GLY A 117 2.67 10.72 8.08
CA GLY A 117 3.97 10.12 8.31
C GLY A 117 5.14 10.99 7.86
N ARG A 118 6.30 10.81 8.50
CA ARG A 118 7.50 11.60 8.25
C ARG A 118 8.76 10.76 8.26
N TRP A 119 9.65 11.00 7.30
CA TRP A 119 11.01 10.49 7.29
C TRP A 119 11.99 11.67 7.34
N GLN A 120 12.89 11.67 8.32
CA GLN A 120 13.84 12.77 8.55
C GLN A 120 13.15 14.17 8.60
N GLY A 121 11.99 14.21 9.25
CA GLY A 121 11.20 15.42 9.44
C GLY A 121 10.30 15.82 8.27
N LEU A 122 10.38 15.18 7.10
CA LEU A 122 9.59 15.53 5.92
C LEU A 122 8.53 14.46 5.59
N THR A 123 7.37 14.89 5.09
CA THR A 123 6.31 14.03 4.56
C THR A 123 6.68 13.48 3.18
N ALA A 124 5.91 12.51 2.68
CA ALA A 124 6.11 11.96 1.34
C ALA A 124 6.01 13.05 0.25
N ALA A 125 5.06 13.98 0.38
CA ALA A 125 4.88 15.08 -0.56
C ALA A 125 6.08 16.04 -0.54
N GLU A 126 6.61 16.35 0.65
CA GLU A 126 7.78 17.21 0.82
C GLU A 126 9.02 16.56 0.18
N HIS A 127 9.26 15.26 0.39
CA HIS A 127 10.33 14.53 -0.30
C HIS A 127 10.15 14.51 -1.82
N ALA A 128 8.93 14.32 -2.32
CA ALA A 128 8.69 14.35 -3.76
C ALA A 128 8.99 15.72 -4.39
N ARG A 129 8.68 16.82 -3.68
CA ARG A 129 8.96 18.19 -4.13
C ARG A 129 10.44 18.55 -4.05
N ASP A 130 11.10 18.17 -2.96
CA ASP A 130 12.52 18.46 -2.73
C ASP A 130 13.48 17.49 -3.43
N ARG A 131 12.95 16.55 -4.22
CA ARG A 131 13.69 15.50 -4.93
C ARG A 131 14.35 14.46 -4.02
N GLY A 132 13.86 14.31 -2.79
CA GLY A 132 14.33 13.37 -1.79
C GLY A 132 15.74 13.70 -1.31
N THR A 133 16.08 14.99 -1.18
CA THR A 133 17.47 15.39 -0.83
C THR A 133 17.97 14.78 0.48
N ARG A 134 17.03 14.45 1.38
CA ARG A 134 17.26 13.80 2.68
C ARG A 134 17.18 12.28 2.65
N ILE A 135 17.02 11.66 1.48
CA ILE A 135 16.92 10.21 1.33
C ILE A 135 18.17 9.70 0.62
N GLY A 136 19.02 8.95 1.31
CA GLY A 136 20.20 8.31 0.71
C GLY A 136 21.03 9.26 -0.15
N ARG A 137 21.41 8.84 -1.36
CA ARG A 137 22.21 9.64 -2.32
C ARG A 137 21.59 9.72 -3.71
N GLU A 138 22.11 10.59 -4.56
CA GLU A 138 21.76 10.61 -5.99
C GLU A 138 22.40 9.42 -6.74
N PRO A 139 21.76 8.90 -7.81
CA PRO A 139 22.35 7.87 -8.64
C PRO A 139 23.60 8.38 -9.36
N ARG A 140 24.60 7.50 -9.54
CA ARG A 140 25.85 7.83 -10.27
C ARG A 140 25.63 8.38 -11.67
N ARG A 141 24.57 7.93 -12.34
CA ARG A 141 24.18 8.42 -13.68
C ARG A 141 22.90 9.23 -13.56
N LYS A 142 22.93 10.47 -14.05
CA LYS A 142 21.75 11.34 -14.11
C LYS A 142 20.63 10.67 -14.90
N ARG A 143 19.42 10.68 -14.36
CA ARG A 143 18.20 10.15 -14.99
C ARG A 143 17.19 11.28 -15.18
N ARG A 144 16.25 11.10 -16.12
CA ARG A 144 15.16 12.06 -16.37
C ARG A 144 14.23 12.19 -15.16
N MET A 145 13.98 11.08 -14.49
CA MET A 145 13.16 10.99 -13.29
C MET A 145 14.02 11.20 -12.05
N GLN A 146 13.44 11.82 -11.02
CA GLN A 146 14.13 12.01 -9.75
C GLN A 146 14.23 10.66 -9.06
N ILE A 147 15.47 10.24 -8.79
CA ILE A 147 15.78 8.95 -8.16
C ILE A 147 16.72 9.22 -7.01
N ARG A 148 16.49 8.53 -5.90
CA ARG A 148 17.42 8.40 -4.78
C ARG A 148 17.77 6.94 -4.55
N GLU A 149 18.97 6.70 -4.06
CA GLU A 149 19.50 5.38 -3.78
C GLU A 149 19.78 5.22 -2.29
N VAL A 150 19.38 4.09 -1.72
CA VAL A 150 19.69 3.68 -0.35
C VAL A 150 20.57 2.41 -0.37
N PRO A 151 21.38 2.15 0.67
CA PRO A 151 22.29 1.00 0.73
C PRO A 151 21.59 -0.35 0.71
N ASP A 152 20.44 -0.48 1.37
CA ASP A 152 19.77 -1.76 1.55
C ASP A 152 18.24 -1.67 1.61
N ALA A 153 17.61 -2.84 1.48
CA ALA A 153 16.15 -2.99 1.53
C ALA A 153 15.56 -2.69 2.92
N ALA A 154 16.35 -2.80 3.99
CA ALA A 154 15.87 -2.54 5.35
C ALA A 154 15.68 -1.04 5.59
N GLU A 155 16.60 -0.20 5.12
CA GLU A 155 16.41 1.26 5.12
C GLU A 155 15.23 1.66 4.25
N LEU A 156 15.11 1.07 3.05
CA LEU A 156 13.97 1.34 2.19
C LEU A 156 12.64 1.00 2.89
N ARG A 157 12.57 -0.15 3.57
CA ARG A 157 11.37 -0.54 4.33
C ARG A 157 11.07 0.46 5.45
N ARG A 158 12.06 0.90 6.22
CA ARG A 158 11.87 1.93 7.27
C ARG A 158 11.33 3.25 6.70
N ILE A 159 11.83 3.67 5.53
CA ILE A 159 11.30 4.85 4.83
C ILE A 159 9.83 4.64 4.47
N TYR A 160 9.49 3.50 3.88
CA TYR A 160 8.11 3.19 3.49
C TYR A 160 7.16 3.22 4.69
N GLU A 161 7.50 2.52 5.77
CA GLU A 161 6.69 2.46 6.99
C GLU A 161 6.49 3.85 7.60
N ALA A 162 7.57 4.65 7.68
CA ALA A 162 7.50 6.00 8.24
C ALA A 162 6.64 6.96 7.39
N LEU A 163 6.66 6.81 6.05
CA LEU A 163 5.93 7.68 5.13
C LEU A 163 4.46 7.27 4.92
N THR A 164 4.09 6.03 5.26
CA THR A 164 2.74 5.49 5.02
C THR A 164 1.81 5.55 6.23
N ILE A 165 2.24 6.17 7.33
CA ILE A 165 1.40 6.39 8.51
C ILE A 165 0.08 7.09 8.12
N ASN A 166 -1.04 6.52 8.57
CA ASN A 166 -2.41 6.93 8.27
C ASN A 166 -2.79 6.91 6.78
N GLY A 167 -1.98 6.27 5.95
CA GLY A 167 -2.33 6.02 4.55
C GLY A 167 -3.29 4.84 4.42
N ARG A 168 -4.21 4.93 3.46
CA ARG A 168 -5.08 3.82 3.09
C ARG A 168 -4.48 3.06 1.92
N LEU A 169 -4.46 1.73 1.98
CA LEU A 169 -4.08 0.97 0.80
C LEU A 169 -5.10 1.20 -0.33
N THR A 170 -4.59 1.41 -1.54
CA THR A 170 -5.37 1.61 -2.74
C THR A 170 -4.81 0.75 -3.87
N HIS A 171 -5.69 0.32 -4.76
CA HIS A 171 -5.29 -0.32 -5.99
C HIS A 171 -5.07 0.73 -7.08
N VAL A 172 -3.97 0.61 -7.82
CA VAL A 172 -3.69 1.40 -9.02
C VAL A 172 -3.53 0.42 -10.18
N PRO A 173 -4.44 0.42 -11.18
CA PRO A 173 -4.37 -0.49 -12.30
C PRO A 173 -3.00 -0.47 -12.98
N GLY A 174 -2.41 -1.65 -13.18
CA GLY A 174 -1.09 -1.81 -13.81
C GLY A 174 0.11 -1.54 -12.89
N TYR A 175 -0.08 -1.11 -11.65
CA TYR A 175 1.01 -0.98 -10.69
C TYR A 175 1.39 -2.34 -10.11
N LYS A 176 2.67 -2.73 -10.24
CA LYS A 176 3.20 -4.03 -9.80
C LYS A 176 3.65 -4.00 -8.33
N GLY A 177 2.72 -3.71 -7.43
CA GLY A 177 2.99 -3.55 -6.01
C GLY A 177 1.78 -3.06 -5.22
N VAL A 178 2.01 -2.59 -4.00
CA VAL A 178 0.98 -2.01 -3.14
C VAL A 178 1.12 -0.49 -3.13
N VAL A 179 0.00 0.24 -3.07
CA VAL A 179 0.01 1.71 -3.00
C VAL A 179 -0.71 2.14 -1.74
N SER A 180 -0.11 3.04 -0.98
CA SER A 180 -0.74 3.74 0.13
C SER A 180 -1.12 5.15 -0.32
N LEU A 181 -2.40 5.51 -0.26
CA LEU A 181 -2.92 6.85 -0.51
C LEU A 181 -3.07 7.58 0.82
N LEU A 182 -2.30 8.67 0.97
CA LEU A 182 -2.27 9.49 2.17
C LEU A 182 -3.44 10.49 2.21
N PRO A 183 -3.79 11.03 3.40
CA PRO A 183 -4.83 12.05 3.56
C PRO A 183 -4.65 13.31 2.70
N ASP A 184 -3.42 13.66 2.32
CA ASP A 184 -3.10 14.82 1.47
C ASP A 184 -3.20 14.52 -0.04
N GLY A 185 -3.61 13.30 -0.42
CA GLY A 185 -3.69 12.85 -1.81
C GLY A 185 -2.39 12.29 -2.36
N THR A 186 -1.28 12.36 -1.61
CA THR A 186 -0.01 11.75 -2.02
C THR A 186 -0.12 10.24 -2.00
N CYS A 187 0.46 9.60 -3.02
CA CYS A 187 0.54 8.15 -3.08
C CYS A 187 1.98 7.68 -2.86
N VAL A 188 2.13 6.62 -2.08
CA VAL A 188 3.38 5.95 -1.76
C VAL A 188 3.26 4.49 -2.20
N GLY A 189 3.88 4.16 -3.33
CA GLY A 189 3.91 2.82 -3.86
C GLY A 189 5.12 2.03 -3.38
N TRP A 190 4.92 0.76 -3.01
CA TRP A 190 5.97 -0.22 -2.74
C TRP A 190 5.93 -1.32 -3.80
N ARG A 191 7.07 -1.56 -4.45
CA ARG A 191 7.26 -2.69 -5.37
C ARG A 191 8.29 -3.65 -4.79
N PRO A 192 8.01 -4.96 -4.74
CA PRO A 192 8.96 -5.95 -4.24
C PRO A 192 10.16 -6.16 -5.17
N SER A 193 10.04 -5.81 -6.45
CA SER A 193 11.14 -5.86 -7.42
C SER A 193 11.07 -4.70 -8.40
N SER A 194 12.22 -4.08 -8.66
CA SER A 194 12.41 -3.18 -9.80
C SER A 194 12.84 -3.94 -11.05
N SER A 195 12.54 -3.39 -12.24
CA SER A 195 13.09 -3.90 -13.50
C SER A 195 14.58 -3.58 -13.67
N SER A 196 15.06 -2.49 -13.07
CA SER A 196 16.48 -2.09 -13.16
C SER A 196 17.38 -2.89 -12.22
N THR A 197 16.80 -3.43 -11.16
CA THR A 197 17.49 -4.19 -10.09
C THR A 197 16.56 -5.33 -9.67
N PRO A 198 16.51 -6.42 -10.46
CA PRO A 198 15.66 -7.57 -10.15
C PRO A 198 15.90 -8.10 -8.75
N GLY A 199 14.82 -8.39 -8.02
CA GLY A 199 14.87 -8.89 -6.64
C GLY A 199 15.03 -7.81 -5.56
N GLU A 200 15.26 -6.55 -5.93
CA GLU A 200 15.39 -5.45 -4.98
C GLU A 200 14.14 -4.57 -4.95
N PRO A 201 13.62 -4.19 -3.76
CA PRO A 201 12.41 -3.39 -3.65
C PRO A 201 12.62 -1.93 -4.09
N THR A 202 11.52 -1.23 -4.32
CA THR A 202 11.50 0.19 -4.73
C THR A 202 10.31 0.90 -4.14
N ILE A 203 10.51 2.16 -3.72
CA ILE A 203 9.42 3.08 -3.40
C ILE A 203 9.22 4.03 -4.57
N ASP A 204 7.97 4.26 -4.95
CA ASP A 204 7.58 5.33 -5.86
C ASP A 204 6.68 6.31 -5.10
N LEU A 205 6.96 7.61 -5.19
CA LEU A 205 6.12 8.69 -4.65
C LEU A 205 5.52 9.47 -5.80
N TRP A 206 4.23 9.78 -5.72
CA TRP A 206 3.60 10.72 -6.64
C TRP A 206 2.54 11.55 -5.91
N THR A 207 2.60 12.85 -6.17
CA THR A 207 1.73 13.85 -5.55
C THR A 207 0.66 14.33 -6.53
N THR A 208 -0.36 15.01 -6.01
CA THR A 208 -1.44 15.60 -6.81
C THR A 208 -0.98 16.74 -7.72
N ASP A 209 0.13 17.39 -7.38
CA ASP A 209 0.82 18.43 -8.17
C ASP A 209 1.88 17.86 -9.13
N ASN A 210 1.80 16.56 -9.46
CA ASN A 210 2.66 15.86 -10.43
C ASN A 210 4.16 15.83 -10.09
N HIS A 211 4.54 16.03 -8.83
CA HIS A 211 5.90 15.71 -8.38
C HIS A 211 6.05 14.19 -8.23
N GLN A 212 7.18 13.66 -8.67
CA GLN A 212 7.47 12.23 -8.65
C GLN A 212 8.88 11.98 -8.16
N LEU A 213 9.03 11.02 -7.25
CA LEU A 213 10.32 10.56 -6.73
C LEU A 213 10.34 9.03 -6.71
N LYS A 214 11.47 8.42 -7.09
CA LYS A 214 11.72 6.99 -6.85
C LYS A 214 12.87 6.78 -5.90
N ILE A 215 12.77 5.75 -5.08
CA ILE A 215 13.81 5.37 -4.12
C ILE A 215 14.15 3.90 -4.34
N HIS A 216 15.39 3.64 -4.71
CA HIS A 216 15.89 2.31 -5.09
C HIS A 216 16.93 1.82 -4.09
N VAL A 217 17.05 0.50 -3.93
CA VAL A 217 18.24 -0.10 -3.32
C VAL A 217 19.38 -0.12 -4.34
N ASN A 218 20.55 0.37 -3.95
CA ASN A 218 21.78 0.18 -4.71
C ASN A 218 22.93 -0.06 -3.74
N LYS A 219 23.41 -1.29 -3.62
CA LYS A 219 24.53 -1.67 -2.74
C LYS A 219 25.90 -1.19 -3.23
N GLN A 220 26.05 -0.86 -4.52
CA GLN A 220 27.35 -0.55 -5.10
C GLN A 220 27.92 0.77 -4.55
N GLY A 221 29.16 0.77 -4.07
CA GLY A 221 29.83 1.98 -3.62
C GLY A 221 29.30 2.55 -2.30
N TRP A 222 28.64 1.73 -1.47
CA TRP A 222 28.42 2.03 -0.05
C TRP A 222 29.49 1.40 0.86
N ASN A 223 30.29 0.46 0.32
CA ASN A 223 31.36 -0.24 1.04
C ASN A 223 32.77 0.34 0.82
N THR A 224 32.89 1.55 0.27
CA THR A 224 34.18 2.23 0.19
C THR A 224 34.44 3.00 1.49
N ILE A 225 35.06 2.30 2.45
CA ILE A 225 35.90 2.91 3.49
C ILE A 225 37.35 2.61 3.09
#